data_AF-A0A3R9NMA1-F1
#
_entry.id   AF-A0A3R9NMA1-F1
#
_cell.length_a   1.000
_cell.length_b   1.000
_cell.length_c   1.000
_cell.angle_alpha   90.00
_cell.angle_beta   90.00
_cell.angle_gamma   90.00
#
_symmetry.space_group_name_H-M   'P 1'
#
loop_
_entity.id
_entity.type
_entity.pdbx_description
1 polymer ?
#
loop_
_entity_poly.entity_id
_entity_poly.type
_entity_poly.pdbx_seq_one_letter_code
_entity_poly.pdbx_strand_id
1 'polypeptide(L)'
;MESRADPGIFGRYFPPFFSVCGRMGVLDELRAQRRAAGTASGAAADGQLPALLLIPDISGFTRFIEESGNPQAPFLVADLLEILIEANTLELEVNEIQGDAVLFYRLGPPPTAEELVRQCRRIYLDFQNYLRLVARDTGSALAASLQELALTLKIVVHYGRVSVARIREHTKLMGRDVIVVHRLLKNNVTGSEYILLSEGYTATQSAAALARAFAWTRLLPGSTYYEHLGETPYHYAHLSPLRLLLAGPAAAEEAPRPGCALKVRRVLPVPAPYALRVISNFRMRPRWMEGATAVHYDVSKAGRLGTSYKVDIFGGQIDFQTVQCLEEEEGRITYVEKISHFRLFPNALLFCCLEAIDFDSCLLTLELRYGHVASSHRLVRYGQLHRLHRFLGRSIQQLARLLGEGR
;
A
#
# COMPACT_ATOMS: atom_id res chain seq x y z
N MET A 1 83.19 -36.17 42.96
CA MET A 1 82.67 -37.36 42.26
C MET A 1 81.16 -37.23 42.19
N GLU A 2 80.63 -37.42 40.98
CA GLU A 2 79.23 -37.44 40.50
C GLU A 2 78.23 -38.10 41.48
N SER A 3 76.90 -37.96 41.42
CA SER A 3 75.93 -37.48 40.43
C SER A 3 74.51 -37.47 41.09
N ARG A 4 73.61 -36.59 40.61
CA ARG A 4 72.12 -36.63 40.54
C ARG A 4 71.30 -37.50 41.52
N ALA A 5 70.26 -36.91 42.11
CA ALA A 5 68.85 -36.97 41.65
C ALA A 5 67.87 -36.29 42.65
N ASP A 6 66.77 -35.76 42.09
CA ASP A 6 65.52 -35.17 42.64
C ASP A 6 64.80 -35.99 43.75
N PRO A 7 63.60 -35.62 44.28
CA PRO A 7 62.85 -34.35 44.29
C PRO A 7 62.16 -34.02 45.65
N GLY A 8 61.52 -32.84 45.75
CA GLY A 8 60.19 -32.72 46.37
C GLY A 8 59.99 -31.90 47.67
N ILE A 9 59.09 -30.90 47.53
CA ILE A 9 57.90 -30.64 48.39
C ILE A 9 58.02 -29.74 49.67
N PHE A 10 57.02 -28.81 49.77
CA PHE A 10 56.51 -28.00 50.91
C PHE A 10 57.41 -26.89 51.51
N GLY A 11 56.99 -25.64 51.77
CA GLY A 11 55.73 -24.92 51.56
C GLY A 11 55.64 -23.59 52.34
N ARG A 12 54.69 -22.73 51.93
CA ARG A 12 53.97 -21.64 52.66
C ARG A 12 54.77 -20.36 53.01
N TYR A 13 54.27 -19.11 52.89
CA TYR A 13 52.98 -18.47 53.22
C TYR A 13 52.78 -17.17 52.35
N PHE A 14 51.59 -16.67 51.94
CA PHE A 14 50.55 -15.86 52.66
C PHE A 14 49.51 -15.30 51.59
N PRO A 15 48.38 -14.61 51.91
CA PRO A 15 46.97 -15.06 52.01
C PRO A 15 45.99 -14.55 50.89
N PRO A 16 44.65 -14.39 51.13
CA PRO A 16 43.57 -14.97 50.33
C PRO A 16 43.17 -14.17 49.08
N PHE A 17 42.83 -14.85 47.97
CA PHE A 17 42.08 -14.23 46.88
C PHE A 17 40.58 -14.50 47.03
N PHE A 18 39.84 -13.40 46.94
CA PHE A 18 38.40 -13.28 46.91
C PHE A 18 37.72 -14.34 46.03
N SER A 19 36.65 -14.93 46.56
CA SER A 19 35.56 -15.48 45.77
C SER A 19 34.96 -14.36 44.93
N VAL A 20 35.28 -14.33 43.63
CA VAL A 20 34.51 -13.60 42.65
C VAL A 20 33.53 -14.60 42.05
N CYS A 21 32.35 -14.68 42.67
CA CYS A 21 31.16 -15.19 41.99
C CYS A 21 30.91 -14.24 40.82
N GLY A 22 31.44 -14.59 39.64
CA GLY A 22 31.19 -13.85 38.42
C GLY A 22 29.70 -13.88 38.15
N ARG A 23 29.05 -12.70 38.23
CA ARG A 23 27.67 -12.55 37.76
C ARG A 23 27.60 -13.07 36.34
N MET A 24 26.94 -14.21 36.17
CA MET A 24 26.58 -14.73 34.86
C MET A 24 25.81 -13.62 34.14
N GLY A 25 26.32 -13.19 32.99
CA GLY A 25 25.64 -12.15 32.21
C GLY A 25 24.26 -12.68 31.77
N VAL A 26 23.27 -11.79 31.68
CA VAL A 26 21.91 -12.12 31.22
C VAL A 26 21.92 -12.91 29.90
N LEU A 27 22.92 -12.67 29.03
CA LEU A 27 23.12 -13.41 27.79
C LEU A 27 23.56 -14.86 27.98
N ASP A 28 24.37 -15.15 29.00
CA ASP A 28 24.84 -16.51 29.29
C ASP A 28 23.75 -17.33 29.99
N GLU A 29 22.90 -16.69 30.81
CA GLU A 29 21.67 -17.31 31.34
C GLU A 29 20.68 -17.64 30.22
N LEU A 30 20.44 -16.72 29.28
CA LEU A 30 19.57 -16.97 28.12
C LEU A 30 20.12 -18.08 27.20
N ARG A 31 21.45 -18.16 27.04
CA ARG A 31 22.10 -19.24 26.30
C ARG A 31 22.00 -20.58 27.03
N ALA A 32 22.16 -20.59 28.35
CA ALA A 32 21.98 -21.79 29.17
C ALA A 32 20.53 -22.31 29.13
N GLN A 33 19.54 -21.41 29.21
CA GLN A 33 18.13 -21.75 29.07
C GLN A 33 17.79 -22.31 27.68
N ARG A 34 18.38 -21.77 26.59
CA ARG A 34 18.21 -22.32 25.24
C ARG A 34 18.85 -23.70 25.08
N ARG A 35 20.01 -23.95 25.68
CA ARG A 35 20.65 -25.28 25.68
C ARG A 35 19.80 -26.30 26.45
N ALA A 36 19.24 -25.91 27.59
CA ALA A 36 18.37 -26.75 28.39
C ALA A 36 17.02 -27.06 27.70
N ALA A 37 16.46 -26.11 26.94
CA ALA A 37 15.28 -26.35 26.12
C ALA A 37 15.58 -27.25 24.89
N GLY A 38 16.80 -27.20 24.36
CA GLY A 38 17.24 -28.01 23.22
C GLY A 38 17.43 -29.50 23.53
N THR A 39 17.63 -29.89 24.80
CA THR A 39 17.86 -31.29 25.20
C THR A 39 16.59 -32.06 25.55
N ALA A 40 15.43 -31.41 25.66
CA ALA A 40 14.16 -32.05 26.05
C ALA A 40 13.21 -32.41 24.88
N SER A 41 13.60 -32.14 23.63
CA SER A 41 12.75 -32.31 22.43
C SER A 41 13.34 -33.34 21.46
N GLY A 42 13.28 -34.62 21.83
CA GLY A 42 13.78 -35.73 21.02
C GLY A 42 12.88 -36.22 19.89
N ALA A 43 11.81 -35.52 19.49
CA ALA A 43 10.87 -36.02 18.47
C ALA A 43 10.12 -34.97 17.61
N ALA A 44 10.62 -33.73 17.51
CA ALA A 44 10.10 -32.73 16.56
C ALA A 44 11.27 -31.90 15.99
N ALA A 45 12.04 -32.52 15.10
CA ALA A 45 13.17 -31.90 14.41
C ALA A 45 12.67 -30.94 13.32
N ASP A 46 12.34 -29.72 13.74
CA ASP A 46 12.50 -28.41 13.09
C ASP A 46 11.32 -27.53 13.50
N GLY A 47 11.56 -26.56 14.39
CA GLY A 47 10.61 -25.48 14.74
C GLY A 47 10.37 -24.51 13.57
N GLN A 48 10.25 -25.03 12.35
CA GLN A 48 10.00 -24.31 11.12
C GLN A 48 8.58 -24.58 10.65
N LEU A 49 7.83 -23.50 10.47
CA LEU A 49 6.46 -23.50 9.99
C LEU A 49 6.44 -23.17 8.50
N PRO A 50 5.54 -23.78 7.71
CA PRO A 50 5.31 -23.34 6.35
C PRO A 50 4.81 -21.88 6.35
N ALA A 51 5.30 -21.09 5.40
CA ALA A 51 4.90 -19.70 5.25
C ALA A 51 4.98 -19.23 3.80
N LEU A 52 4.04 -18.35 3.45
CA LEU A 52 4.16 -17.49 2.29
C LEU A 52 5.00 -16.27 2.65
N LEU A 53 5.98 -15.94 1.83
CA LEU A 53 6.77 -14.70 1.88
C LEU A 53 6.49 -13.91 0.61
N LEU A 54 6.16 -12.63 0.75
CA LEU A 54 5.85 -11.75 -0.37
C LEU A 54 6.59 -10.43 -0.21
N ILE A 55 7.36 -10.03 -1.22
CA ILE A 55 8.16 -8.81 -1.21
C ILE A 55 7.84 -7.98 -2.45
N PRO A 56 7.01 -6.93 -2.34
CA PRO A 56 7.02 -5.82 -3.29
C PRO A 56 8.27 -4.95 -3.05
N ASP A 57 9.00 -4.69 -4.12
CA ASP A 57 10.26 -3.94 -4.13
C ASP A 57 10.20 -2.88 -5.23
N ILE A 58 10.40 -1.62 -4.84
CA ILE A 58 10.28 -0.47 -5.73
C ILE A 58 11.51 -0.40 -6.63
N SER A 59 11.33 -0.74 -7.90
CA SER A 59 12.42 -0.70 -8.86
C SER A 59 12.69 0.72 -9.34
N GLY A 60 13.97 1.11 -9.29
CA GLY A 60 14.42 2.47 -9.62
C GLY A 60 14.56 3.40 -8.42
N PHE A 61 14.31 2.91 -7.19
CA PHE A 61 14.36 3.71 -5.96
C PHE A 61 15.70 4.42 -5.73
N THR A 62 16.82 3.69 -5.71
CA THR A 62 18.14 4.28 -5.41
C THR A 62 18.46 5.40 -6.39
N ARG A 63 18.22 5.13 -7.68
CA ARG A 63 18.38 6.10 -8.76
C ARG A 63 17.48 7.33 -8.55
N PHE A 64 16.23 7.12 -8.14
CA PHE A 64 15.29 8.20 -7.86
C PHE A 64 15.75 9.10 -6.71
N ILE A 65 16.24 8.52 -5.61
CA ILE A 65 16.73 9.31 -4.47
C ILE A 65 18.02 10.08 -4.84
N GLU A 66 18.94 9.46 -5.59
CA GLU A 66 20.21 10.09 -5.97
C GLU A 66 20.04 11.16 -7.05
N GLU A 67 19.25 10.89 -8.08
CA GLU A 67 19.13 11.77 -9.27
C GLU A 67 18.00 12.80 -9.16
N SER A 68 17.01 12.63 -8.28
CA SER A 68 15.88 13.59 -8.20
C SER A 68 16.26 14.97 -7.69
N GLY A 69 17.34 15.10 -6.91
CA GLY A 69 17.76 16.37 -6.30
C GLY A 69 16.71 17.03 -5.40
N ASN A 70 15.63 16.31 -5.06
CA ASN A 70 14.46 16.88 -4.39
C ASN A 70 14.34 16.37 -2.94
N PRO A 71 14.28 17.25 -1.93
CA PRO A 71 14.14 16.85 -0.53
C PRO A 71 12.84 16.09 -0.21
N GLN A 72 11.84 16.13 -1.10
CA GLN A 72 10.57 15.43 -0.95
C GLN A 72 10.61 13.98 -1.45
N ALA A 73 11.65 13.57 -2.21
CA ALA A 73 11.74 12.24 -2.78
C ALA A 73 11.70 11.09 -1.75
N PRO A 74 12.37 11.17 -0.58
CA PRO A 74 12.23 10.14 0.46
C PRO A 74 10.82 10.03 1.05
N PHE A 75 10.11 11.16 1.18
CA PHE A 75 8.74 11.18 1.71
C PHE A 75 7.76 10.53 0.74
N LEU A 76 7.93 10.77 -0.56
CA LEU A 76 7.14 10.08 -1.58
C LEU A 76 7.31 8.56 -1.51
N VAL A 77 8.53 8.09 -1.27
CA VAL A 77 8.78 6.65 -1.14
C VAL A 77 8.13 6.09 0.11
N ALA A 78 8.17 6.82 1.24
CA ALA A 78 7.44 6.42 2.43
C ALA A 78 5.93 6.27 2.14
N ASP A 79 5.33 7.22 1.42
CA ASP A 79 3.93 7.12 1.00
C ASP A 79 3.69 5.90 0.09
N LEU A 80 4.60 5.63 -0.85
CA LEU A 80 4.50 4.46 -1.72
C LEU A 80 4.54 3.16 -0.92
N LEU A 81 5.41 3.05 0.08
CA LEU A 81 5.49 1.87 0.96
C LEU A 81 4.19 1.71 1.77
N GLU A 82 3.60 2.79 2.25
CA GLU A 82 2.30 2.77 2.93
C GLU A 82 1.20 2.23 1.99
N ILE A 83 1.16 2.71 0.74
CA ILE A 83 0.23 2.21 -0.29
C ILE A 83 0.40 0.70 -0.52
N LEU A 84 1.64 0.19 -0.51
CA LEU A 84 1.89 -1.26 -0.64
C LEU A 84 1.30 -2.04 0.55
N ILE A 85 1.37 -1.48 1.76
CA ILE A 85 0.81 -2.07 2.98
C ILE A 85 -0.71 -2.02 2.97
N GLU A 86 -1.32 -0.88 2.63
CA GLU A 86 -2.77 -0.72 2.56
C GLU A 86 -3.44 -1.58 1.47
N ALA A 87 -2.71 -1.88 0.39
CA ALA A 87 -3.21 -2.73 -0.70
C ALA A 87 -3.35 -4.22 -0.30
N ASN A 88 -2.91 -4.61 0.90
CA ASN A 88 -2.95 -5.97 1.40
C ASN A 88 -4.38 -6.44 1.76
N THR A 89 -4.92 -7.34 0.95
CA THR A 89 -6.25 -7.96 1.15
C THR A 89 -6.16 -9.41 1.64
N LEU A 90 -4.96 -9.99 1.70
CA LEU A 90 -4.73 -11.38 2.14
C LEU A 90 -4.37 -11.48 3.63
N GLU A 91 -4.52 -10.38 4.37
CA GLU A 91 -4.19 -10.28 5.80
C GLU A 91 -2.76 -10.76 6.09
N LEU A 92 -1.83 -10.51 5.16
CA LEU A 92 -0.41 -10.79 5.37
C LEU A 92 0.14 -9.88 6.48
N GLU A 93 0.97 -10.42 7.36
CA GLU A 93 1.64 -9.64 8.38
C GLU A 93 2.90 -8.98 7.81
N VAL A 94 3.20 -7.75 8.23
CA VAL A 94 4.45 -7.06 7.89
C VAL A 94 5.53 -7.55 8.86
N ASN A 95 6.55 -8.25 8.35
CA ASN A 95 7.71 -8.64 9.16
C ASN A 95 8.71 -7.50 9.25
N GLU A 96 9.12 -6.95 8.10
CA GLU A 96 10.15 -5.90 8.02
C GLU A 96 9.89 -4.94 6.86
N ILE A 97 10.27 -3.68 7.03
CA ILE A 97 10.38 -2.68 5.97
C ILE A 97 11.88 -2.40 5.79
N GLN A 98 12.41 -2.61 4.59
CA GLN A 98 13.83 -2.48 4.29
C GLN A 98 14.03 -1.53 3.11
N GLY A 99 14.34 -0.26 3.41
CA GLY A 99 14.53 0.75 2.38
C GLY A 99 13.26 0.92 1.54
N ASP A 100 13.27 0.35 0.34
CA ASP A 100 12.28 0.42 -0.72
C ASP A 100 11.45 -0.87 -0.91
N ALA A 101 11.57 -1.82 0.02
CA ALA A 101 10.86 -3.07 0.01
C ALA A 101 10.10 -3.34 1.31
N VAL A 102 8.97 -4.04 1.20
CA VAL A 102 8.19 -4.51 2.36
C VAL A 102 8.17 -6.03 2.35
N LEU A 103 8.63 -6.67 3.42
CA LEU A 103 8.53 -8.13 3.59
C LEU A 103 7.24 -8.48 4.32
N PHE A 104 6.29 -9.02 3.56
CA PHE A 104 5.08 -9.63 4.08
C PHE A 104 5.26 -11.12 4.32
N TYR A 105 4.54 -11.65 5.31
CA TYR A 105 4.45 -13.08 5.52
C TYR A 105 3.07 -13.55 5.96
N ARG A 106 2.80 -14.84 5.75
CA ARG A 106 1.64 -15.52 6.33
C ARG A 106 2.00 -16.96 6.65
N LEU A 107 1.83 -17.35 7.90
CA LEU A 107 2.06 -18.72 8.34
C LEU A 107 0.91 -19.64 7.87
N GLY A 108 1.24 -20.89 7.59
CA GLY A 108 0.27 -21.90 7.18
C GLY A 108 0.17 -22.08 5.66
N PRO A 109 -0.97 -22.57 5.14
CA PRO A 109 -1.09 -22.95 3.75
C PRO A 109 -1.00 -21.74 2.80
N PRO A 110 -0.47 -21.95 1.58
CA PRO A 110 -0.36 -20.88 0.59
C PRO A 110 -1.77 -20.48 0.12
N PRO A 111 -1.98 -19.21 -0.27
CA PRO A 111 -3.21 -18.80 -0.93
C PRO A 111 -3.32 -19.50 -2.28
N THR A 112 -4.52 -19.51 -2.85
CA THR A 112 -4.68 -20.01 -4.22
C THR A 112 -3.97 -19.10 -5.21
N ALA A 113 -3.55 -19.65 -6.35
CA ALA A 113 -2.97 -18.87 -7.46
C ALA A 113 -3.83 -17.64 -7.82
N GLU A 114 -5.16 -17.76 -7.79
CA GLU A 114 -6.07 -16.68 -8.14
C GLU A 114 -6.09 -15.55 -7.10
N GLU A 115 -6.12 -15.89 -5.81
CA GLU A 115 -6.04 -14.92 -4.71
C GLU A 115 -4.69 -14.19 -4.72
N LEU A 116 -3.59 -14.93 -4.87
CA LEU A 116 -2.26 -14.34 -4.93
C LEU A 116 -2.13 -13.38 -6.11
N VAL A 117 -2.52 -13.80 -7.31
CA VAL A 117 -2.43 -12.94 -8.49
C VAL A 117 -3.33 -11.71 -8.35
N ARG A 118 -4.53 -11.85 -7.77
CA ARG A 118 -5.40 -10.71 -7.47
C ARG A 118 -4.72 -9.73 -6.51
N GLN A 119 -4.05 -10.23 -5.47
CA GLN A 119 -3.28 -9.43 -4.52
C GLN A 119 -2.14 -8.69 -5.21
N CYS A 120 -1.29 -9.38 -5.98
CA CYS A 120 -0.17 -8.76 -6.69
C CYS A 120 -0.64 -7.70 -7.70
N ARG A 121 -1.73 -7.97 -8.43
CA ARG A 121 -2.35 -7.00 -9.36
C ARG A 121 -2.83 -5.76 -8.62
N ARG A 122 -3.47 -5.94 -7.46
CA ARG A 122 -3.96 -4.82 -6.64
C ARG A 122 -2.82 -3.92 -6.18
N ILE A 123 -1.79 -4.52 -5.58
CA ILE A 123 -0.57 -3.80 -5.15
C ILE A 123 0.01 -2.99 -6.31
N TYR A 124 0.22 -3.63 -7.47
CA TYR A 124 0.80 -2.95 -8.64
C TYR A 124 -0.08 -1.80 -9.16
N LEU A 125 -1.40 -2.00 -9.28
CA LEU A 125 -2.31 -0.98 -9.79
C LEU A 125 -2.43 0.21 -8.84
N ASP A 126 -2.52 -0.02 -7.53
CA ASP A 126 -2.59 1.06 -6.53
C ASP A 126 -1.29 1.87 -6.51
N PHE A 127 -0.13 1.19 -6.57
CA PHE A 127 1.19 1.82 -6.71
C PHE A 127 1.26 2.72 -7.95
N GLN A 128 0.90 2.19 -9.13
CA GLN A 128 0.95 2.96 -10.38
C GLN A 128 -0.07 4.10 -10.42
N ASN A 129 -1.25 3.93 -9.81
CA ASN A 129 -2.24 4.99 -9.70
C ASN A 129 -1.74 6.13 -8.81
N TYR A 130 -1.06 5.82 -7.70
CA TYR A 130 -0.47 6.81 -6.83
C TYR A 130 0.61 7.62 -7.56
N LEU A 131 1.53 6.96 -8.26
CA LEU A 131 2.54 7.63 -9.08
C LEU A 131 1.91 8.59 -10.11
N ARG A 132 0.82 8.19 -10.77
CA ARG A 132 0.09 9.05 -11.71
C ARG A 132 -0.59 10.23 -11.05
N LEU A 133 -1.08 10.06 -9.82
CA LEU A 133 -1.69 11.16 -9.06
C LEU A 133 -0.63 12.23 -8.76
N VAL A 134 0.55 11.80 -8.30
CA VAL A 134 1.67 12.69 -8.00
C VAL A 134 2.22 13.33 -9.28
N ALA A 135 2.33 12.58 -10.38
CA ALA A 135 2.84 13.08 -11.66
C ALA A 135 1.90 14.07 -12.39
N ARG A 136 0.64 14.22 -11.94
CA ARG A 136 -0.32 15.21 -12.47
C ARG A 136 -0.16 16.61 -11.89
N ASP A 137 0.67 16.77 -10.87
CA ASP A 137 1.09 18.06 -10.35
C ASP A 137 2.25 18.62 -11.19
N THR A 138 1.93 19.07 -12.41
CA THR A 138 2.89 19.38 -13.50
C THR A 138 3.80 20.58 -13.25
N GLY A 139 3.69 21.27 -12.11
CA GLY A 139 4.51 22.43 -11.75
C GLY A 139 5.68 22.15 -10.81
N SER A 140 5.80 20.93 -10.25
CA SER A 140 6.85 20.60 -9.28
C SER A 140 8.04 19.87 -9.91
N ALA A 141 9.26 20.18 -9.44
CA ALA A 141 10.47 19.45 -9.83
C ALA A 141 10.37 17.93 -9.55
N LEU A 142 9.55 17.54 -8.56
CA LEU A 142 9.30 16.14 -8.21
C LEU A 142 8.57 15.39 -9.34
N ALA A 143 7.56 16.02 -9.96
CA ALA A 143 6.81 15.41 -11.05
C ALA A 143 7.68 15.17 -12.29
N ALA A 144 8.59 16.10 -12.58
CA ALA A 144 9.58 15.95 -13.66
C ALA A 144 10.52 14.76 -13.39
N SER A 145 11.11 14.67 -12.19
CA SER A 145 11.96 13.54 -11.80
C SER A 145 11.22 12.21 -11.83
N LEU A 146 9.94 12.18 -11.47
CA LEU A 146 9.13 10.95 -11.54
C LEU A 146 8.88 10.46 -12.96
N GLN A 147 8.65 11.38 -13.90
CA GLN A 147 8.44 11.04 -15.30
C GLN A 147 9.73 10.54 -15.96
N GLU A 148 10.87 11.14 -15.62
CA GLU A 148 12.18 10.78 -16.18
C GLU A 148 12.75 9.48 -15.60
N LEU A 149 12.63 9.29 -14.29
CA LEU A 149 13.25 8.17 -13.56
C LEU A 149 12.35 6.92 -13.48
N ALA A 150 11.08 7.06 -13.87
CA ALA A 150 10.12 5.99 -14.12
C ALA A 150 10.10 4.88 -13.05
N LEU A 151 9.71 5.24 -11.82
CA LEU A 151 9.54 4.27 -10.73
C LEU A 151 8.57 3.15 -11.12
N THR A 152 8.99 1.91 -10.85
CA THR A 152 8.20 0.70 -11.12
C THR A 152 8.24 -0.24 -9.93
N LEU A 153 7.59 -1.39 -10.05
CA LEU A 153 7.45 -2.33 -8.95
C LEU A 153 7.66 -3.75 -9.45
N LYS A 154 8.51 -4.50 -8.76
CA LYS A 154 8.59 -5.96 -8.88
C LYS A 154 8.07 -6.60 -7.60
N ILE A 155 7.46 -7.77 -7.73
CA ILE A 155 6.87 -8.50 -6.61
C ILE A 155 7.44 -9.91 -6.62
N VAL A 156 8.17 -10.28 -5.58
CA VAL A 156 8.71 -11.63 -5.39
C VAL A 156 7.84 -12.38 -4.40
N VAL A 157 7.42 -13.59 -4.76
CA VAL A 157 6.64 -14.48 -3.91
C VAL A 157 7.37 -15.80 -3.75
N HIS A 158 7.56 -16.20 -2.50
CA HIS A 158 8.18 -17.45 -2.12
C HIS A 158 7.30 -18.20 -1.14
N TYR A 159 7.23 -19.52 -1.27
CA TYR A 159 6.62 -20.38 -0.26
C TYR A 159 7.64 -21.40 0.20
N GLY A 160 7.84 -21.47 1.52
CA GLY A 160 8.88 -22.27 2.14
C GLY A 160 8.66 -22.43 3.63
N ARG A 161 9.71 -22.77 4.37
CA ARG A 161 9.66 -23.00 5.81
C ARG A 161 10.46 -21.93 6.55
N VAL A 162 9.85 -21.36 7.58
CA VAL A 162 10.46 -20.29 8.38
C VAL A 162 10.34 -20.60 9.86
N SER A 163 11.34 -20.20 10.62
CA SER A 163 11.29 -20.17 12.08
C SER A 163 10.98 -18.75 12.54
N VAL A 164 10.03 -18.63 13.45
CA VAL A 164 9.65 -17.36 14.05
C VAL A 164 10.45 -17.17 15.33
N ALA A 165 11.30 -16.15 15.38
CA ALA A 165 12.08 -15.80 16.55
C ALA A 165 11.58 -14.48 17.15
N ARG A 166 11.33 -14.46 18.45
CA ARG A 166 11.02 -13.22 19.18
C ARG A 166 12.29 -12.64 19.77
N ILE A 167 12.68 -11.45 19.31
CA ILE A 167 13.85 -10.72 19.79
C ILE A 167 13.34 -9.45 20.47
N ARG A 168 13.34 -9.46 21.81
CA ARG A 168 12.67 -8.44 22.64
C ARG A 168 11.18 -8.35 22.25
N GLU A 169 10.75 -7.19 21.75
CA GLU A 169 9.37 -6.92 21.33
C GLU A 169 9.15 -7.18 19.83
N HIS A 170 10.19 -7.50 19.07
CA HIS A 170 10.11 -7.70 17.63
C HIS A 170 10.01 -9.19 17.27
N THR A 171 9.07 -9.51 16.39
CA THR A 171 9.00 -10.80 15.70
C THR A 171 9.93 -10.74 14.49
N LYS A 172 10.79 -11.75 14.32
CA LYS A 172 11.71 -11.85 13.19
C LYS A 172 11.65 -13.23 12.58
N LEU A 173 11.48 -13.29 11.27
CA LEU A 173 11.58 -14.53 10.52
C LEU A 173 13.05 -14.92 10.31
N MET A 174 13.33 -16.21 10.50
CA MET A 174 14.63 -16.82 10.30
C MET A 174 14.49 -18.09 9.48
N GLY A 175 15.56 -18.48 8.79
CA GLY A 175 15.61 -19.72 8.03
C GLY A 175 16.15 -19.54 6.62
N ARG A 176 16.44 -20.66 5.97
CA ARG A 176 16.96 -20.69 4.60
C ARG A 176 16.03 -19.98 3.62
N ASP A 177 14.72 -20.19 3.74
CA ASP A 177 13.73 -19.63 2.82
C ASP A 177 13.60 -18.10 2.90
N VAL A 178 13.88 -17.51 4.07
CA VAL A 178 14.00 -16.05 4.20
C VAL A 178 15.20 -15.53 3.40
N ILE A 179 16.33 -16.24 3.44
CA ILE A 179 17.51 -15.89 2.64
C ILE A 179 17.21 -16.02 1.15
N VAL A 180 16.52 -17.09 0.74
CA VAL A 180 16.15 -17.33 -0.66
C VAL A 180 15.29 -16.20 -1.21
N VAL A 181 14.22 -15.80 -0.52
CA VAL A 181 13.33 -14.73 -1.01
C VAL A 181 14.05 -13.39 -1.17
N HIS A 182 14.96 -13.04 -0.25
CA HIS A 182 15.78 -11.82 -0.38
C HIS A 182 16.81 -11.93 -1.51
N ARG A 183 17.38 -13.12 -1.76
CA ARG A 183 18.29 -13.34 -2.89
C ARG A 183 17.56 -13.27 -4.22
N LEU A 184 16.32 -13.75 -4.28
CA LEU A 184 15.46 -13.65 -5.47
C LEU A 184 15.15 -12.21 -5.88
N LEU A 185 15.33 -11.20 -5.01
CA LEU A 185 15.26 -9.78 -5.42
C LEU A 185 16.38 -9.39 -6.39
N LYS A 186 17.53 -10.10 -6.32
CA LYS A 186 18.67 -9.98 -7.23
C LYS A 186 18.64 -11.17 -8.19
N ASN A 187 17.89 -11.05 -9.27
CA ASN A 187 17.71 -12.10 -10.27
C ASN A 187 18.05 -11.60 -11.69
N ASN A 188 18.00 -12.51 -12.66
CA ASN A 188 18.34 -12.24 -14.06
C ASN A 188 17.11 -11.95 -14.95
N VAL A 189 15.94 -11.65 -14.38
CA VAL A 189 14.76 -11.29 -15.16
C VAL A 189 14.99 -9.96 -15.86
N THR A 190 14.69 -9.91 -17.15
CA THR A 190 14.78 -8.69 -17.95
C THR A 190 13.63 -7.75 -17.62
N GLY A 191 13.91 -6.46 -17.44
CA GLY A 191 12.91 -5.45 -17.07
C GLY A 191 12.71 -5.29 -15.55
N SER A 192 11.93 -4.28 -15.18
CA SER A 192 11.81 -3.81 -13.78
C SER A 192 10.40 -3.98 -13.19
N GLU A 193 9.47 -4.56 -13.97
CA GLU A 193 8.08 -4.74 -13.56
C GLU A 193 7.56 -6.15 -13.83
N TYR A 194 7.56 -6.99 -12.80
CA TYR A 194 7.15 -8.38 -12.89
C TYR A 194 6.69 -8.95 -11.55
N ILE A 195 5.94 -10.05 -11.63
CA ILE A 195 5.71 -10.96 -10.52
C ILE A 195 6.67 -12.14 -10.71
N LEU A 196 7.42 -12.51 -9.68
CA LEU A 196 8.25 -13.71 -9.64
C LEU A 196 7.68 -14.66 -8.59
N LEU A 197 7.44 -15.91 -8.99
CA LEU A 197 6.99 -17.01 -8.15
C LEU A 197 8.11 -18.04 -8.03
N SER A 198 8.55 -18.32 -6.81
CA SER A 198 9.49 -19.41 -6.60
C SER A 198 8.88 -20.77 -6.90
N GLU A 199 9.74 -21.75 -7.19
CA GLU A 199 9.31 -23.13 -7.37
C GLU A 199 8.50 -23.65 -6.17
N GLY A 200 8.90 -23.28 -4.95
CA GLY A 200 8.21 -23.65 -3.72
C GLY A 200 6.75 -23.22 -3.69
N TYR A 201 6.41 -22.06 -4.27
CA TYR A 201 5.01 -21.66 -4.42
C TYR A 201 4.34 -22.39 -5.60
N THR A 202 4.97 -22.44 -6.77
CA THR A 202 4.34 -23.04 -7.96
C THR A 202 4.04 -24.53 -7.79
N ALA A 203 4.87 -25.26 -7.03
CA ALA A 203 4.66 -26.67 -6.72
C ALA A 203 3.42 -26.94 -5.85
N THR A 204 2.90 -25.92 -5.15
CA THR A 204 1.68 -26.04 -4.32
C THR A 204 0.40 -25.90 -5.14
N GLN A 205 0.50 -25.49 -6.40
CA GLN A 205 -0.63 -25.15 -7.26
C GLN A 205 -0.72 -26.12 -8.45
N SER A 206 -1.93 -26.37 -8.96
CA SER A 206 -2.07 -27.10 -10.21
C SER A 206 -1.70 -26.23 -11.41
N ALA A 207 -1.16 -26.86 -12.47
CA ALA A 207 -0.82 -26.16 -13.72
C ALA A 207 -2.04 -25.42 -14.31
N ALA A 208 -3.23 -26.02 -14.23
CA ALA A 208 -4.47 -25.39 -14.70
C ALA A 208 -4.85 -24.15 -13.87
N ALA A 209 -4.66 -24.19 -12.55
CA ALA A 209 -4.93 -23.03 -11.69
C ALA A 209 -3.97 -21.87 -11.97
N LEU A 210 -2.67 -22.17 -12.16
CA LEU A 210 -1.68 -21.16 -12.55
C LEU A 210 -2.00 -20.56 -13.92
N ALA A 211 -2.30 -21.39 -14.92
CA ALA A 211 -2.67 -20.92 -16.26
C ALA A 211 -3.92 -20.00 -16.22
N ARG A 212 -4.93 -20.36 -15.42
CA ARG A 212 -6.14 -19.54 -15.26
C ARG A 212 -5.84 -18.21 -14.56
N ALA A 213 -5.06 -18.24 -13.48
CA ALA A 213 -4.71 -17.04 -12.71
C ALA A 213 -3.88 -16.04 -13.53
N PHE A 214 -2.99 -16.55 -14.38
CA PHE A 214 -2.13 -15.75 -15.26
C PHE A 214 -2.68 -15.53 -16.66
N ALA A 215 -3.95 -15.86 -16.97
CA ALA A 215 -4.51 -15.77 -18.33
C ALA A 215 -4.40 -14.39 -19.01
N TRP A 216 -4.10 -13.33 -18.26
CA TRP A 216 -3.87 -11.96 -18.74
C TRP A 216 -2.42 -11.66 -19.15
N THR A 217 -1.51 -12.61 -18.97
CA THR A 217 -0.08 -12.48 -19.30
C THR A 217 0.55 -13.86 -19.54
N ARG A 218 1.82 -13.91 -19.94
CA ARG A 218 2.55 -15.16 -20.09
C ARG A 218 3.40 -15.41 -18.85
N LEU A 219 3.24 -16.58 -18.25
CA LEU A 219 4.14 -17.09 -17.23
C LEU A 219 5.35 -17.74 -17.90
N LEU A 220 6.54 -17.22 -17.64
CA LEU A 220 7.81 -17.63 -18.24
C LEU A 220 8.68 -18.33 -17.18
N PRO A 221 9.39 -19.42 -17.53
CA PRO A 221 10.37 -20.02 -16.64
C PRO A 221 11.66 -19.19 -16.63
N GLY A 222 12.37 -19.20 -15.51
CA GLY A 222 13.71 -18.63 -15.36
C GLY A 222 14.48 -19.34 -14.24
N SER A 223 15.79 -19.14 -14.22
CA SER A 223 16.61 -19.58 -13.09
C SER A 223 17.71 -18.57 -12.83
N THR A 224 18.23 -18.56 -11.61
CA THR A 224 19.40 -17.76 -11.26
C THR A 224 20.28 -18.54 -10.33
N TYR A 225 21.58 -18.58 -10.64
CA TYR A 225 22.57 -19.23 -9.81
C TYR A 225 23.07 -18.29 -8.72
N TYR A 226 23.08 -18.79 -7.49
CA TYR A 226 23.67 -18.12 -6.33
C TYR A 226 24.72 -19.03 -5.70
N GLU A 227 25.91 -18.51 -5.44
CA GLU A 227 27.07 -19.26 -4.93
C GLU A 227 26.76 -20.20 -3.75
N HIS A 228 25.89 -19.78 -2.82
CA HIS A 228 25.57 -20.52 -1.60
C HIS A 228 24.19 -21.19 -1.60
N LEU A 229 23.36 -20.93 -2.62
CA LEU A 229 22.02 -21.54 -2.74
C LEU A 229 21.90 -22.51 -3.92
N GLY A 230 22.85 -22.46 -4.86
CA GLY A 230 22.80 -23.20 -6.11
C GLY A 230 21.94 -22.52 -7.16
N GLU A 231 21.48 -23.29 -8.13
CA GLU A 231 20.51 -22.84 -9.11
C GLU A 231 19.12 -22.77 -8.47
N THR A 232 18.52 -21.58 -8.50
CA THR A 232 17.17 -21.34 -7.97
C THR A 232 16.22 -21.11 -9.14
N PRO A 233 15.39 -22.10 -9.50
CA PRO A 233 14.37 -21.94 -10.53
C PRO A 233 13.16 -21.13 -10.03
N TYR A 234 12.53 -20.41 -10.94
CA TYR A 234 11.34 -19.63 -10.68
C TYR A 234 10.51 -19.44 -11.96
N HIS A 235 9.27 -19.01 -11.78
CA HIS A 235 8.42 -18.54 -12.85
C HIS A 235 8.16 -17.06 -12.70
N TYR A 236 8.12 -16.31 -13.78
CA TYR A 236 7.85 -14.88 -13.73
C TYR A 236 6.87 -14.43 -14.81
N ALA A 237 6.18 -13.34 -14.56
CA ALA A 237 5.27 -12.72 -15.52
C ALA A 237 5.38 -11.21 -15.46
N HIS A 238 5.46 -10.56 -16.61
CA HIS A 238 5.54 -9.10 -16.68
C HIS A 238 4.20 -8.46 -16.26
N LEU A 239 4.33 -7.36 -15.51
CA LEU A 239 3.19 -6.53 -15.07
C LEU A 239 2.82 -5.47 -16.12
N SER A 240 3.68 -5.23 -17.12
CA SER A 240 3.47 -4.27 -18.21
C SER A 240 2.08 -4.33 -18.87
N PRO A 241 1.49 -5.52 -19.16
CA PRO A 241 0.14 -5.57 -19.74
C PRO A 241 -0.94 -4.94 -18.86
N LEU A 242 -0.76 -4.90 -17.52
CA LEU A 242 -1.69 -4.23 -16.61
C LEU A 242 -1.63 -2.72 -16.74
N ARG A 243 -0.54 -2.14 -17.25
CA ARG A 243 -0.50 -0.72 -17.60
C ARG A 243 -1.53 -0.36 -18.66
N LEU A 244 -1.93 -1.30 -19.53
CA LEU A 244 -3.01 -1.07 -20.49
C LEU A 244 -4.37 -0.91 -19.80
N LEU A 245 -4.59 -1.56 -18.65
CA LEU A 245 -5.79 -1.34 -17.83
C LEU A 245 -5.77 0.05 -17.19
N LEU A 246 -4.59 0.59 -16.94
CA LEU A 246 -4.39 1.96 -16.48
C LEU A 246 -4.46 2.95 -17.67
N ALA A 247 -4.00 2.56 -18.86
CA ALA A 247 -4.01 3.32 -20.10
C ALA A 247 -5.34 3.17 -20.87
N GLY A 248 -6.47 3.30 -20.17
CA GLY A 248 -7.66 3.83 -20.81
C GLY A 248 -7.34 5.26 -21.29
N PRO A 249 -7.82 5.69 -22.47
CA PRO A 249 -7.27 6.83 -23.18
C PRO A 249 -7.33 8.09 -22.32
N ALA A 250 -6.16 8.56 -21.91
CA ALA A 250 -5.92 9.84 -21.27
C ALA A 250 -4.95 10.68 -22.10
N ALA A 251 -4.87 10.43 -23.42
CA ALA A 251 -4.05 11.19 -24.35
C ALA A 251 -4.82 11.69 -25.59
N ALA A 252 -6.14 11.53 -25.64
CA ALA A 252 -6.95 12.20 -26.65
C ALA A 252 -8.26 12.62 -25.98
N GLU A 253 -8.62 13.88 -26.18
CA GLU A 253 -9.97 14.40 -26.03
C GLU A 253 -10.98 13.35 -26.52
N GLU A 254 -11.79 12.79 -25.63
CA GLU A 254 -13.12 12.27 -25.98
C GLU A 254 -13.91 11.97 -24.70
N ALA A 255 -15.20 12.29 -24.77
CA ALA A 255 -16.19 12.32 -23.70
C ALA A 255 -16.23 11.08 -22.76
N PRO A 256 -16.76 11.23 -21.53
CA PRO A 256 -16.87 10.16 -20.54
C PRO A 256 -17.53 8.90 -21.11
N ARG A 257 -17.00 7.71 -20.78
CA ARG A 257 -17.72 6.44 -20.99
C ARG A 257 -19.13 6.58 -20.41
N PRO A 258 -20.20 6.45 -21.22
CA PRO A 258 -21.56 6.66 -20.77
C PRO A 258 -21.96 5.49 -19.88
N GLY A 259 -21.83 5.64 -18.57
CA GLY A 259 -22.39 4.65 -17.65
C GLY A 259 -21.86 4.60 -16.24
N CYS A 260 -20.70 5.21 -15.93
CA CYS A 260 -20.09 5.18 -14.58
C CYS A 260 -19.75 6.57 -14.01
N ALA A 261 -20.45 7.61 -14.47
CA ALA A 261 -20.37 8.94 -13.89
C ALA A 261 -21.78 9.52 -13.75
N LEU A 262 -22.05 10.19 -12.63
CA LEU A 262 -23.25 10.98 -12.42
C LEU A 262 -22.85 12.44 -12.30
N LYS A 263 -23.51 13.31 -13.06
CA LYS A 263 -23.20 14.75 -13.06
C LYS A 263 -24.45 15.54 -12.72
N VAL A 264 -24.34 16.46 -11.79
CA VAL A 264 -25.33 17.51 -11.56
C VAL A 264 -24.62 18.86 -11.57
N ARG A 265 -25.29 19.87 -12.09
CA ARG A 265 -24.72 21.22 -12.23
C ARG A 265 -25.70 22.28 -11.78
N ARG A 266 -25.18 23.36 -11.22
CA ARG A 266 -25.98 24.50 -10.76
C ARG A 266 -25.14 25.76 -10.71
N VAL A 267 -25.74 26.88 -11.09
CA VAL A 267 -25.16 28.21 -10.88
C VAL A 267 -25.32 28.60 -9.41
N LEU A 268 -24.24 29.08 -8.82
CA LEU A 268 -24.18 29.63 -7.47
C LEU A 268 -24.01 31.15 -7.54
N PRO A 269 -24.77 31.94 -6.78
CA PRO A 269 -24.70 33.40 -6.77
C PRO A 269 -23.54 33.91 -5.88
N VAL A 270 -22.39 33.23 -5.95
CA VAL A 270 -21.18 33.59 -5.20
C VAL A 270 -19.94 33.35 -6.07
N PRO A 271 -18.82 34.04 -5.81
CA PRO A 271 -17.55 33.78 -6.48
C PRO A 271 -17.05 32.35 -6.25
N ALA A 272 -16.36 31.77 -7.23
CA ALA A 272 -15.82 30.40 -7.14
C ALA A 272 -14.94 30.15 -5.89
N PRO A 273 -14.03 31.05 -5.48
CA PRO A 273 -13.24 30.87 -4.25
C PRO A 273 -14.10 30.82 -2.98
N TYR A 274 -15.21 31.58 -2.93
CA TYR A 274 -16.12 31.56 -1.80
C TYR A 274 -16.90 30.24 -1.73
N ALA A 275 -17.41 29.78 -2.88
CA ALA A 275 -18.06 28.47 -2.97
C ALA A 275 -17.11 27.34 -2.53
N LEU A 276 -15.85 27.36 -2.98
CA LEU A 276 -14.83 26.40 -2.56
C LEU A 276 -14.65 26.40 -1.04
N ARG A 277 -14.57 27.57 -0.41
CA ARG A 277 -14.41 27.71 1.04
C ARG A 277 -15.58 27.09 1.82
N VAL A 278 -16.80 27.18 1.30
CA VAL A 278 -17.98 26.56 1.93
C VAL A 278 -18.01 25.05 1.71
N ILE A 279 -17.62 24.57 0.53
CA ILE A 279 -17.59 23.13 0.19
C ILE A 279 -16.49 22.40 0.96
N SER A 280 -15.28 22.98 1.03
CA SER A 280 -14.12 22.41 1.71
C SER A 280 -14.21 22.50 3.24
N ASN A 281 -15.13 23.31 3.78
CA ASN A 281 -15.34 23.41 5.22
C ASN A 281 -16.19 22.24 5.74
N PHE A 282 -15.53 21.29 6.41
CA PHE A 282 -16.16 20.09 6.95
C PHE A 282 -17.34 20.38 7.88
N ARG A 283 -17.30 21.47 8.66
CA ARG A 283 -18.42 21.87 9.56
C ARG A 283 -19.69 22.24 8.80
N MET A 284 -19.54 22.70 7.57
CA MET A 284 -20.65 23.14 6.72
C MET A 284 -21.31 21.98 5.98
N ARG A 285 -20.67 20.81 5.91
CA ARG A 285 -21.16 19.65 5.15
C ARG A 285 -22.60 19.25 5.50
N PRO A 286 -23.04 19.17 6.78
CA PRO A 286 -24.43 18.85 7.10
C PRO A 286 -25.45 19.90 6.67
N ARG A 287 -25.01 21.14 6.41
CA ARG A 287 -25.91 22.24 6.01
C ARG A 287 -26.27 22.19 4.53
N TRP A 288 -25.54 21.41 3.73
CA TRP A 288 -25.77 21.35 2.28
C TRP A 288 -25.80 19.94 1.69
N MET A 289 -25.21 18.93 2.33
CA MET A 289 -25.29 17.55 1.86
C MET A 289 -26.59 16.90 2.34
N GLU A 290 -27.39 16.39 1.41
CA GLU A 290 -28.72 15.86 1.75
C GLU A 290 -28.62 14.71 2.77
N GLY A 291 -29.38 14.79 3.86
CA GLY A 291 -29.46 13.71 4.84
C GLY A 291 -28.22 13.54 5.72
N ALA A 292 -27.21 14.42 5.56
CA ALA A 292 -26.08 14.50 6.48
C ALA A 292 -26.49 15.17 7.79
N THR A 293 -26.17 14.54 8.92
CA THR A 293 -26.56 15.01 10.26
C THR A 293 -25.38 15.50 11.09
N ALA A 294 -24.20 14.87 10.94
CA ALA A 294 -23.01 15.21 11.69
C ALA A 294 -21.73 14.91 10.90
N VAL A 295 -20.62 15.54 11.31
CA VAL A 295 -19.30 15.30 10.74
C VAL A 295 -18.29 15.10 11.87
N HIS A 296 -17.46 14.07 11.74
CA HIS A 296 -16.40 13.73 12.67
C HIS A 296 -15.06 13.86 11.96
N TYR A 297 -14.18 14.73 12.45
CA TYR A 297 -12.87 14.97 11.86
C TYR A 297 -11.87 15.40 12.93
N ASP A 298 -10.59 15.12 12.68
CA ASP A 298 -9.51 15.58 13.55
C ASP A 298 -9.24 17.07 13.28
N VAL A 299 -9.55 17.92 14.26
CA VAL A 299 -9.39 19.38 14.16
C VAL A 299 -7.94 19.78 13.91
N SER A 300 -6.96 19.01 14.40
CA SER A 300 -5.54 19.30 14.20
C SER A 300 -5.06 19.06 12.76
N LYS A 301 -5.82 18.26 11.99
CA LYS A 301 -5.53 17.90 10.60
C LYS A 301 -6.46 18.60 9.61
N ALA A 302 -7.46 19.33 10.09
CA ALA A 302 -8.44 20.01 9.25
C ALA A 302 -7.77 20.95 8.23
N GLY A 303 -8.18 20.85 6.96
CA GLY A 303 -7.65 21.67 5.87
C GLY A 303 -6.37 21.15 5.20
N ARG A 304 -5.78 20.04 5.66
CA ARG A 304 -4.66 19.39 4.97
C ARG A 304 -5.15 18.42 3.90
N LEU A 305 -4.51 18.40 2.73
CA LEU A 305 -4.72 17.35 1.72
C LEU A 305 -4.40 15.98 2.35
N GLY A 306 -5.17 14.95 2.00
CA GLY A 306 -5.09 13.61 2.59
C GLY A 306 -5.89 13.42 3.88
N THR A 307 -6.46 14.48 4.47
CA THR A 307 -7.25 14.38 5.70
C THR A 307 -8.53 13.59 5.46
N SER A 308 -8.71 12.54 6.25
CA SER A 308 -9.95 11.77 6.30
C SER A 308 -10.91 12.35 7.33
N TYR A 309 -12.19 12.34 6.98
CA TYR A 309 -13.28 12.74 7.87
C TYR A 309 -14.52 11.87 7.60
N LYS A 310 -15.38 11.75 8.59
CA LYS A 310 -16.57 10.89 8.53
C LYS A 310 -17.83 11.73 8.57
N VAL A 311 -18.82 11.36 7.77
CA VAL A 311 -20.13 12.04 7.73
C VAL A 311 -21.21 11.02 8.06
N ASP A 312 -22.05 11.36 9.01
CA ASP A 312 -23.23 10.56 9.35
C ASP A 312 -24.36 10.95 8.40
N ILE A 313 -24.88 9.99 7.63
CA ILE A 313 -25.85 10.22 6.55
C ILE A 313 -26.89 9.10 6.54
N PHE A 314 -28.19 9.45 6.57
CA PHE A 314 -29.32 8.50 6.52
C PHE A 314 -29.22 7.32 7.53
N GLY A 315 -28.67 7.57 8.72
CA GLY A 315 -28.48 6.54 9.76
C GLY A 315 -27.30 5.59 9.52
N GLY A 316 -26.44 5.86 8.53
CA GLY A 316 -25.15 5.21 8.31
C GLY A 316 -23.99 6.22 8.35
N GLN A 317 -22.77 5.75 8.11
CA GLN A 317 -21.56 6.58 8.09
C GLN A 317 -20.81 6.40 6.78
N ILE A 318 -20.35 7.52 6.19
CA ILE A 318 -19.53 7.54 4.99
C ILE A 318 -18.21 8.25 5.30
N ASP A 319 -17.12 7.65 4.86
CA ASP A 319 -15.79 8.22 5.03
C ASP A 319 -15.38 8.97 3.78
N PHE A 320 -14.94 10.20 3.96
CA PHE A 320 -14.40 11.05 2.91
C PHE A 320 -12.93 11.30 3.18
N GLN A 321 -12.15 11.44 2.12
CA GLN A 321 -10.76 11.86 2.18
C GLN A 321 -10.56 12.95 1.14
N THR A 322 -10.06 14.11 1.56
CA THR A 322 -9.68 15.16 0.60
C THR A 322 -8.47 14.67 -0.17
N VAL A 323 -8.61 14.52 -1.49
CA VAL A 323 -7.53 14.02 -2.35
C VAL A 323 -6.76 15.18 -2.96
N GLN A 324 -7.47 16.20 -3.45
CA GLN A 324 -6.85 17.26 -4.24
C GLN A 324 -7.69 18.55 -4.23
N CYS A 325 -7.03 19.70 -4.32
CA CYS A 325 -7.64 20.97 -4.70
C CYS A 325 -6.75 21.60 -5.77
N LEU A 326 -7.28 21.77 -6.97
CA LEU A 326 -6.60 22.34 -8.13
C LEU A 326 -7.21 23.70 -8.45
N GLU A 327 -6.39 24.73 -8.60
CA GLU A 327 -6.78 26.02 -9.16
C GLU A 327 -6.10 26.13 -10.53
N GLU A 328 -6.88 26.19 -11.61
CA GLU A 328 -6.42 26.32 -12.98
C GLU A 328 -6.31 27.83 -13.35
N GLU A 329 -5.38 28.19 -14.25
CA GLU A 329 -5.11 29.59 -14.63
C GLU A 329 -6.33 30.32 -15.21
N GLU A 330 -7.33 29.59 -15.71
CA GLU A 330 -8.57 30.12 -16.32
C GLU A 330 -9.68 30.43 -15.28
N GLY A 331 -9.38 30.39 -13.97
CA GLY A 331 -10.37 30.64 -12.92
C GLY A 331 -11.30 29.47 -12.64
N ARG A 332 -10.93 28.26 -13.10
CA ARG A 332 -11.60 27.00 -12.78
C ARG A 332 -10.93 26.33 -11.57
N ILE A 333 -11.74 25.93 -10.60
CA ILE A 333 -11.28 25.29 -9.37
C ILE A 333 -11.86 23.88 -9.33
N THR A 334 -11.01 22.86 -9.16
CA THR A 334 -11.43 21.47 -9.03
C THR A 334 -11.05 20.92 -7.66
N TYR A 335 -12.06 20.64 -6.82
CA TYR A 335 -11.89 20.03 -5.51
C TYR A 335 -12.32 18.56 -5.56
N VAL A 336 -11.45 17.63 -5.16
CA VAL A 336 -11.64 16.18 -5.32
C VAL A 336 -11.60 15.48 -3.98
N GLU A 337 -12.61 14.64 -3.75
CA GLU A 337 -12.75 13.82 -2.55
C GLU A 337 -12.90 12.34 -2.91
N LYS A 338 -12.18 11.48 -2.21
CA LYS A 338 -12.37 10.04 -2.26
C LYS A 338 -13.41 9.64 -1.23
N ILE A 339 -14.35 8.82 -1.65
CA ILE A 339 -15.38 8.25 -0.77
C ILE A 339 -15.03 6.80 -0.49
N SER A 340 -14.72 6.53 0.77
CA SER A 340 -14.41 5.21 1.31
C SER A 340 -15.62 4.66 2.09
N HIS A 341 -15.68 3.33 2.23
CA HIS A 341 -16.77 2.63 2.91
C HIS A 341 -18.18 2.86 2.32
N PHE A 342 -18.27 3.39 1.10
CA PHE A 342 -19.55 3.54 0.39
C PHE A 342 -19.98 2.21 -0.25
N ARG A 343 -20.61 1.35 0.55
CA ARG A 343 -20.93 -0.07 0.22
C ARG A 343 -21.59 -0.29 -1.15
N LEU A 344 -22.33 0.69 -1.64
CA LEU A 344 -23.06 0.61 -2.91
C LEU A 344 -22.19 0.98 -4.14
N PHE A 345 -21.16 1.80 -3.93
CA PHE A 345 -20.29 2.35 -4.97
C PHE A 345 -18.84 2.41 -4.44
N PRO A 346 -18.12 1.27 -4.46
CA PRO A 346 -16.73 1.22 -4.02
C PRO A 346 -15.83 2.07 -4.93
N ASN A 347 -14.78 2.64 -4.33
CA ASN A 347 -13.80 3.51 -5.00
C ASN A 347 -14.46 4.71 -5.70
N ALA A 348 -15.46 5.33 -5.07
CA ALA A 348 -16.11 6.50 -5.62
C ALA A 348 -15.27 7.76 -5.37
N LEU A 349 -15.22 8.64 -6.38
CA LEU A 349 -14.58 9.94 -6.33
C LEU A 349 -15.65 11.01 -6.59
N LEU A 350 -15.72 12.02 -5.74
CA LEU A 350 -16.54 13.21 -5.92
C LEU A 350 -15.67 14.35 -6.41
N PHE A 351 -15.96 14.83 -7.61
CA PHE A 351 -15.35 16.01 -8.21
C PHE A 351 -16.31 17.18 -8.02
N CYS A 352 -15.82 18.26 -7.41
CA CYS A 352 -16.50 19.53 -7.30
C CYS A 352 -15.75 20.52 -8.21
N CYS A 353 -16.25 20.70 -9.43
CA CYS A 353 -15.68 21.63 -10.40
C CYS A 353 -16.44 22.96 -10.31
N LEU A 354 -15.73 24.05 -10.05
CA LEU A 354 -16.24 25.41 -9.98
C LEU A 354 -15.65 26.20 -11.14
N GLU A 355 -16.50 26.72 -12.01
CA GLU A 355 -16.10 27.56 -13.14
C GLU A 355 -16.63 28.98 -12.87
N ALA A 356 -15.75 29.98 -12.85
CA ALA A 356 -16.18 31.37 -12.73
C ALA A 356 -17.00 31.78 -13.96
N ILE A 357 -18.19 32.34 -13.74
CA ILE A 357 -19.02 32.92 -14.81
C ILE A 357 -18.76 34.42 -14.87
N ASP A 358 -18.77 35.07 -13.71
CA ASP A 358 -18.42 36.49 -13.52
C ASP A 358 -17.82 36.69 -12.11
N PHE A 359 -17.66 37.95 -11.69
CA PHE A 359 -17.08 38.28 -10.38
C PHE A 359 -17.95 37.86 -9.18
N ASP A 360 -19.26 37.63 -9.38
CA ASP A 360 -20.23 37.37 -8.31
C ASP A 360 -20.89 35.99 -8.41
N SER A 361 -20.59 35.20 -9.46
CA SER A 361 -21.25 33.93 -9.71
C SER A 361 -20.33 32.88 -10.33
N CYS A 362 -20.62 31.62 -10.02
CA CYS A 362 -19.89 30.48 -10.56
C CYS A 362 -20.80 29.28 -10.87
N LEU A 363 -20.41 28.46 -11.83
CA LEU A 363 -21.04 27.18 -12.12
C LEU A 363 -20.38 26.09 -11.28
N LEU A 364 -21.15 25.45 -10.39
CA LEU A 364 -20.71 24.24 -9.70
C LEU A 364 -21.20 23.01 -10.47
N THR A 365 -20.28 22.11 -10.79
CA THR A 365 -20.55 20.77 -11.29
C THR A 365 -20.08 19.75 -10.25
N LEU A 366 -21.02 18.98 -9.71
CA LEU A 366 -20.72 17.79 -8.91
C LEU A 366 -20.72 16.57 -9.84
N GLU A 367 -19.54 15.99 -10.03
CA GLU A 367 -19.37 14.77 -10.80
C GLU A 367 -18.92 13.64 -9.88
N LEU A 368 -19.77 12.63 -9.70
CA LEU A 368 -19.42 11.42 -8.97
C LEU A 368 -19.00 10.33 -9.96
N ARG A 369 -17.73 9.93 -9.89
CA ARG A 369 -17.18 8.78 -10.62
C ARG A 369 -17.15 7.57 -9.69
N TYR A 370 -17.55 6.40 -10.17
CA TYR A 370 -17.53 5.18 -9.37
C TYR A 370 -17.03 4.00 -10.21
N GLY A 371 -16.37 3.04 -9.56
CA GLY A 371 -15.78 1.89 -10.25
C GLY A 371 -16.85 0.92 -10.79
N HIS A 372 -17.76 0.48 -9.93
CA HIS A 372 -18.91 -0.32 -10.30
C HIS A 372 -20.05 -0.14 -9.30
N VAL A 373 -21.24 -0.63 -9.63
CA VAL A 373 -22.37 -0.73 -8.70
C VAL A 373 -22.34 -2.12 -8.06
N ALA A 374 -22.60 -2.24 -6.76
CA ALA A 374 -22.50 -3.51 -6.05
C ALA A 374 -23.50 -4.59 -6.56
N SER A 375 -24.62 -4.18 -7.15
CA SER A 375 -25.63 -5.11 -7.69
C SER A 375 -25.48 -5.32 -9.20
N SER A 376 -25.52 -6.58 -9.64
CA SER A 376 -25.57 -6.97 -11.06
C SER A 376 -26.96 -6.85 -11.68
N HIS A 377 -28.02 -6.68 -10.87
CA HIS A 377 -29.41 -6.66 -11.35
C HIS A 377 -29.79 -5.29 -11.95
N ARG A 378 -30.23 -5.27 -13.21
CA ARG A 378 -30.45 -4.03 -13.99
C ARG A 378 -31.41 -3.03 -13.32
N LEU A 379 -32.55 -3.48 -12.78
CA LEU A 379 -33.52 -2.61 -12.11
C LEU A 379 -32.98 -2.05 -10.78
N VAL A 380 -32.21 -2.84 -10.04
CA VAL A 380 -31.61 -2.43 -8.77
C VAL A 380 -30.52 -1.39 -9.04
N ARG A 381 -29.67 -1.63 -10.05
CA ARG A 381 -28.67 -0.69 -10.53
C ARG A 381 -29.30 0.63 -10.97
N TYR A 382 -30.35 0.59 -11.79
CA TYR A 382 -31.08 1.80 -12.21
C TYR A 382 -31.64 2.56 -11.01
N GLY A 383 -32.31 1.88 -10.08
CA GLY A 383 -32.86 2.50 -8.87
C GLY A 383 -31.80 3.08 -7.93
N GLN A 384 -30.62 2.47 -7.83
CA GLN A 384 -29.49 2.98 -7.05
C GLN A 384 -28.88 4.23 -7.70
N LEU A 385 -28.65 4.22 -9.01
CA LEU A 385 -28.13 5.39 -9.74
C LEU A 385 -29.11 6.55 -9.73
N HIS A 386 -30.41 6.28 -9.88
CA HIS A 386 -31.44 7.31 -9.85
C HIS A 386 -31.58 7.93 -8.45
N ARG A 387 -31.44 7.13 -7.37
CA ARG A 387 -31.39 7.66 -6.00
C ARG A 387 -30.17 8.52 -5.76
N LEU A 388 -29.00 8.08 -6.21
CA LEU A 388 -27.75 8.81 -6.07
C LEU A 388 -27.73 10.12 -6.88
N HIS A 389 -28.28 10.11 -8.10
CA HIS A 389 -28.45 11.33 -8.89
C HIS A 389 -29.39 12.33 -8.19
N ARG A 390 -30.51 11.87 -7.62
CA ARG A 390 -31.40 12.71 -6.81
C ARG A 390 -30.70 13.27 -5.57
N PHE A 391 -29.90 12.45 -4.90
CA PHE A 391 -29.10 12.87 -3.76
C PHE A 391 -28.13 14.02 -4.09
N LEU A 392 -27.37 13.87 -5.19
CA LEU A 392 -26.46 14.93 -5.65
C LEU A 392 -27.25 16.19 -6.03
N GLY A 393 -28.38 16.02 -6.75
CA GLY A 393 -29.23 17.12 -7.18
C GLY A 393 -29.88 17.91 -6.04
N ARG A 394 -30.28 17.23 -4.96
CA ARG A 394 -30.80 17.88 -3.75
C ARG A 394 -29.69 18.53 -2.93
N SER A 395 -28.52 17.90 -2.83
CA SER A 395 -27.37 18.47 -2.14
C SER A 395 -26.91 19.79 -2.78
N ILE A 396 -26.76 19.83 -4.11
CA ILE A 396 -26.38 21.06 -4.81
C ILE A 396 -27.46 22.15 -4.70
N GLN A 397 -28.74 21.76 -4.58
CA GLN A 397 -29.84 22.70 -4.35
C GLN A 397 -29.81 23.28 -2.93
N GLN A 398 -29.52 22.47 -1.91
CA GLN A 398 -29.35 22.95 -0.53
C GLN A 398 -28.14 23.88 -0.42
N LEU A 399 -27.03 23.55 -1.07
CA LEU A 399 -25.86 24.42 -1.15
C LEU A 399 -26.20 25.79 -1.77
N ALA A 400 -26.93 25.81 -2.89
CA ALA A 400 -27.32 27.05 -3.53
C ALA A 400 -28.25 27.90 -2.64
N ARG A 401 -29.15 27.29 -1.86
CA ARG A 401 -29.98 28.02 -0.88
C ARG A 401 -29.12 28.61 0.24
N LEU A 402 -28.24 27.80 0.82
CA LEU A 402 -27.31 28.23 1.87
C LEU A 402 -26.46 29.44 1.44
N LEU A 403 -25.99 29.44 0.19
CA LEU A 403 -25.19 30.53 -0.37
C LEU A 403 -26.02 31.74 -0.79
N GLY A 404 -27.30 31.55 -1.13
CA GLY A 404 -28.23 32.63 -1.48
C GLY A 404 -28.87 33.33 -0.28
N GLU A 405 -29.00 32.64 0.87
CA GLU A 405 -29.52 33.18 2.13
C GLU A 405 -28.50 34.04 2.91
N GLY A 406 -27.23 34.05 2.47
CA GLY A 406 -26.14 34.81 3.09
C GLY A 406 -25.93 36.23 2.55
N ARG A 407 -26.83 36.73 1.70
CA ARG A 407 -26.86 38.11 1.19
C ARG A 407 -27.88 38.95 1.93
#